data_AF-A0A1Q8KZD7-F1
#
_entry.id   AF-A0A1Q8KZD7-F1
#
_cell.length_a   1.000
_cell.length_b   1.000
_cell.length_c   1.000
_cell.angle_alpha   90.00
_cell.angle_beta   90.00
_cell.angle_gamma   90.00
#
_symmetry.space_group_name_H-M   'P 1'
#
loop_
_entity.id
_entity.type
_entity.pdbx_description
1 polymer ?
#
loop_
_entity_poly.entity_id
_entity_poly.type
_entity_poly.pdbx_seq_one_letter_code
_entity_poly.pdbx_strand_id
1 'polypeptide(L)'
;MHSSLPRHALTSTTPTNAAVVPVARLVEAGLRRVAVAIAATLDPVPSLDPVAHAARARRLAALHTRRGRWWAVLERSIVADHDMPIIHAQAAYAAGSVAEREARFWSDAADDWQARSEQRPTSEVAGAMSNWADLGLTEPAAPGLPDVSAVAR
;
A
#
# COMPACT_ATOMS: atom_id res chain seq x y z
N MET A 1 35.52 28.05 66.17
CA MET A 1 35.23 26.87 65.35
C MET A 1 34.23 27.29 64.26
N HIS A 2 34.69 27.51 63.03
CA HIS A 2 33.86 27.92 61.90
C HIS A 2 33.56 26.69 61.04
N SER A 3 32.28 26.33 60.91
CA SER A 3 31.81 25.30 59.98
C SER A 3 31.46 25.96 58.64
N SER A 4 32.29 25.73 57.62
CA SER A 4 31.98 26.05 56.23
C SER A 4 31.14 24.93 55.63
N LEU A 5 29.93 25.24 55.17
CA LEU A 5 29.12 24.32 54.37
C LEU A 5 29.63 24.29 52.91
N PRO A 6 29.68 23.12 52.25
CA PRO A 6 30.12 23.02 50.87
C PRO A 6 29.06 23.57 49.90
N ARG A 7 29.58 24.33 48.94
CA ARG A 7 28.91 25.01 47.84
C ARG A 7 28.13 24.00 46.98
N HIS A 8 26.86 24.29 46.71
CA HIS A 8 26.02 23.53 45.78
C HIS A 8 26.75 23.28 44.44
N ALA A 9 27.04 22.02 44.14
CA ALA A 9 27.40 21.60 42.81
C ALA A 9 26.13 21.64 41.95
N LEU A 10 25.98 22.69 41.14
CA LEU A 10 25.06 22.67 40.01
C LEU A 10 25.53 21.57 39.06
N THR A 11 24.93 20.39 39.15
CA THR A 11 24.99 19.39 38.10
C THR A 11 24.27 19.97 36.89
N SER A 12 25.00 20.74 36.07
CA SER A 12 24.59 21.03 34.70
C SER A 12 24.61 19.71 33.94
N THR A 13 23.49 19.00 33.97
CA THR A 13 23.22 17.90 33.05
C THR A 13 23.12 18.53 31.66
N THR A 14 24.23 18.54 30.93
CA THR A 14 24.25 18.85 29.50
C THR A 14 23.23 17.94 28.83
N PRO A 15 22.17 18.47 28.17
CA PRO A 15 21.22 17.61 27.49
C PRO A 15 21.99 16.81 26.45
N THR A 16 21.99 15.49 26.60
CA THR A 16 22.51 14.55 25.62
C THR A 16 21.84 14.89 24.29
N ASN A 17 22.63 15.42 23.36
CA ASN A 17 22.22 15.68 21.99
C ASN A 17 21.67 14.37 21.42
N ALA A 18 20.34 14.21 21.42
CA ALA A 18 19.71 13.07 20.77
C ALA A 18 20.15 13.15 19.31
N ALA A 19 21.00 12.20 18.89
CA ALA A 19 21.59 12.22 17.56
C ALA A 19 20.45 12.31 16.53
N VAL A 20 20.40 13.41 15.79
CA VAL A 20 19.40 13.64 14.75
C VAL A 20 19.55 12.53 13.73
N VAL A 21 18.57 11.62 13.66
CA VAL A 21 18.58 10.53 12.68
C VAL A 21 18.32 11.13 11.31
N PRO A 22 19.21 10.94 10.32
CA PRO A 22 18.98 11.46 8.97
C PRO A 22 17.69 10.90 8.38
N VAL A 23 16.90 11.76 7.72
CA VAL A 23 15.60 11.38 7.11
C VAL A 23 15.77 10.17 6.18
N ALA A 24 16.86 10.12 5.40
CA ALA A 24 17.16 8.98 4.53
C ALA A 24 17.21 7.64 5.29
N ARG A 25 17.85 7.60 6.47
CA ARG A 25 17.92 6.38 7.30
C ARG A 25 16.56 5.99 7.88
N LEU A 26 15.76 6.99 8.28
CA LEU A 26 14.40 6.76 8.77
C LEU A 26 13.51 6.18 7.65
N VAL A 27 13.58 6.75 6.44
CA VAL A 27 12.88 6.26 5.26
C VAL A 27 13.32 4.83 4.93
N GLU A 28 14.63 4.57 4.87
CA GLU A 28 15.16 3.24 4.57
C GLU A 28 14.64 2.18 5.54
N ALA A 29 14.69 2.46 6.85
CA ALA A 29 14.13 1.56 7.87
C ALA A 29 12.61 1.39 7.71
N GLY A 30 11.89 2.45 7.34
CA GLY A 30 10.48 2.43 7.01
C GLY A 30 10.15 1.50 5.84
N LEU A 31 10.86 1.68 4.73
CA LEU A 31 10.70 0.88 3.51
C LEU A 31 11.05 -0.59 3.76
N ARG A 32 12.13 -0.87 4.49
CA ARG A 32 12.53 -2.24 4.84
C ARG A 32 11.46 -2.96 5.65
N ARG A 33 10.90 -2.31 6.67
CA ARG A 33 9.79 -2.88 7.47
C ARG A 33 8.55 -3.15 6.63
N VAL A 34 8.21 -2.25 5.72
CA VAL A 34 7.07 -2.44 4.81
C VAL A 34 7.33 -3.58 3.83
N ALA A 35 8.53 -3.69 3.26
CA ALA A 35 8.90 -4.78 2.37
C ALA A 35 8.80 -6.15 3.06
N VAL A 36 9.30 -6.27 4.30
CA VAL A 36 9.16 -7.49 5.11
C VAL A 36 7.68 -7.80 5.37
N ALA A 37 6.86 -6.81 5.71
CA ALA A 37 5.44 -7.02 5.95
C ALA A 37 4.68 -7.44 4.68
N ILE A 38 5.06 -6.92 3.51
CA ILE A 38 4.48 -7.34 2.22
C ILE A 38 4.83 -8.81 1.96
N ALA A 39 6.12 -9.17 2.07
CA ALA A 39 6.58 -10.55 1.88
C ALA A 39 5.85 -11.51 2.83
N ALA A 40 5.75 -11.16 4.11
CA ALA A 40 5.02 -11.96 5.10
C ALA A 40 3.50 -12.03 4.87
N THR A 41 2.91 -11.08 4.13
CA THR A 41 1.50 -11.15 3.73
C THR A 41 1.31 -12.03 2.49
N LEU A 42 2.36 -12.21 1.69
CA LEU A 42 2.33 -13.03 0.49
C LEU A 42 2.50 -14.54 0.77
N ASP A 43 3.11 -14.87 1.91
CA ASP A 43 3.41 -16.23 2.37
C ASP A 43 2.48 -16.57 3.57
N PRO A 44 1.54 -17.55 3.51
CA PRO A 44 1.62 -18.88 2.89
C PRO A 44 0.49 -19.19 1.86
N VAL A 45 0.36 -20.46 1.44
CA VAL A 45 -0.59 -20.99 0.44
C VAL A 45 -1.99 -20.38 0.62
N PRO A 46 -2.58 -19.77 -0.43
CA PRO A 46 -3.90 -19.16 -0.31
C PRO A 46 -4.95 -20.18 0.10
N SER A 47 -5.68 -19.89 1.17
CA SER A 47 -6.92 -20.59 1.50
C SER A 47 -7.89 -20.41 0.34
N LEU A 48 -8.66 -21.45 -0.01
CA LEU A 48 -9.74 -21.34 -1.02
C LEU A 48 -10.91 -20.43 -0.56
N ASP A 49 -10.81 -19.79 0.60
CA ASP A 49 -11.79 -18.88 1.17
C ASP A 49 -11.70 -17.47 0.55
N PRO A 50 -12.73 -17.01 -0.18
CA PRO A 50 -12.78 -15.66 -0.75
C PRO A 50 -12.68 -14.54 0.29
N VAL A 51 -13.17 -14.74 1.53
CA VAL A 51 -13.11 -13.72 2.59
C VAL A 51 -11.66 -13.50 3.04
N ALA A 52 -10.90 -14.59 3.21
CA ALA A 52 -9.47 -14.52 3.50
C ALA A 52 -8.67 -13.85 2.37
N HIS A 53 -9.03 -14.10 1.11
CA HIS A 53 -8.44 -13.40 -0.04
C HIS A 53 -8.73 -11.89 -0.02
N ALA A 54 -9.97 -11.48 0.27
CA ALA A 54 -10.33 -10.07 0.40
C ALA A 54 -9.53 -9.38 1.52
N ALA A 55 -9.44 -10.02 2.69
CA ALA A 55 -8.67 -9.50 3.83
C ALA A 55 -7.17 -9.34 3.49
N ARG A 56 -6.58 -10.33 2.82
CA ARG A 56 -5.19 -10.28 2.36
C ARG A 56 -4.96 -9.15 1.37
N ALA A 57 -5.84 -8.99 0.38
CA ALA A 57 -5.74 -7.92 -0.61
C ALA A 57 -5.84 -6.53 0.04
N ARG A 58 -6.79 -6.31 0.98
CA ARG A 58 -6.87 -5.07 1.78
C ARG A 58 -5.59 -4.78 2.55
N ARG A 59 -4.98 -5.82 3.13
CA ARG A 59 -3.71 -5.68 3.85
C ARG A 59 -2.58 -5.24 2.92
N LEU A 60 -2.48 -5.84 1.73
CA LEU A 60 -1.47 -5.46 0.74
C LEU A 60 -1.69 -4.02 0.25
N ALA A 61 -2.92 -3.61 -0.05
CA ALA A 61 -3.24 -2.23 -0.43
C ALA A 61 -2.78 -1.21 0.62
N ALA A 62 -3.03 -1.48 1.90
CA ALA A 62 -2.59 -0.63 3.01
C ALA A 62 -1.07 -0.55 3.13
N LEU A 63 -0.36 -1.68 2.92
CA LEU A 63 1.10 -1.72 2.96
C LEU A 63 1.74 -0.96 1.79
N HIS A 64 1.20 -1.09 0.58
CA HIS A 64 1.65 -0.34 -0.58
C HIS A 64 1.37 1.16 -0.45
N THR A 65 0.21 1.55 0.10
CA THR A 65 -0.08 2.95 0.48
C THR A 65 0.97 3.48 1.44
N ARG A 66 1.34 2.70 2.47
CA ARG A 66 2.39 3.07 3.43
C ARG A 66 3.77 3.18 2.77
N ARG A 67 4.09 2.31 1.81
CA ARG A 67 5.33 2.38 1.02
C ARG A 67 5.38 3.69 0.23
N GLY A 68 4.29 4.07 -0.44
CA GLY A 68 4.18 5.35 -1.16
C GLY A 68 4.42 6.56 -0.25
N ARG A 69 3.85 6.54 0.98
CA ARG A 69 4.08 7.61 1.97
C ARG A 69 5.54 7.75 2.37
N TRP A 70 6.29 6.65 2.50
CA TRP A 70 7.72 6.71 2.79
C TRP A 70 8.54 7.32 1.64
N TRP A 71 8.20 6.98 0.39
CA TRP A 71 8.82 7.61 -0.77
C TRP A 71 8.53 9.11 -0.86
N ALA A 72 7.30 9.53 -0.57
CA ALA A 72 6.93 10.94 -0.55
C ALA A 72 7.67 11.74 0.56
N VAL A 73 8.01 11.10 1.70
CA VAL A 73 8.86 11.73 2.71
C VAL A 73 10.27 11.96 2.19
N LEU A 74 10.85 10.97 1.50
CA LEU A 74 12.18 11.10 0.93
C LEU A 74 12.23 12.18 -0.16
N GLU A 75 11.26 12.15 -1.07
CA GLU A 75 11.11 13.15 -2.13
C GLU A 75 11.08 14.57 -1.55
N ARG A 76 10.21 14.83 -0.56
CA ARG A 76 10.13 16.14 0.09
C ARG A 76 11.43 16.54 0.76
N SER A 77 12.13 15.60 1.40
CA SER A 77 13.43 15.90 2.02
C SER A 77 14.51 16.25 0.99
N ILE A 78 14.51 15.60 -0.17
CA ILE A 78 15.45 15.89 -1.25
C ILE A 78 15.13 17.24 -1.89
N VAL A 79 13.86 17.54 -2.15
CA VAL A 79 13.45 18.82 -2.73
C VAL A 79 13.79 20.00 -1.80
N ALA A 80 13.74 19.80 -0.49
CA ALA A 80 14.14 20.80 0.50
C ALA A 80 15.67 20.96 0.64
N ASP A 81 16.45 20.00 0.16
CA ASP A 81 17.91 20.00 0.21
C ASP A 81 18.47 20.43 -1.16
N HIS A 82 18.84 21.70 -1.28
CA HIS A 82 19.31 22.29 -2.53
C HIS A 82 20.67 21.74 -3.01
N ASP A 83 21.40 21.03 -2.15
CA ASP A 83 22.67 20.38 -2.53
C ASP A 83 22.45 19.01 -3.18
N MET A 84 21.24 18.47 -3.11
CA MET A 84 20.92 17.15 -3.64
C MET A 84 20.43 17.22 -5.11
N PRO A 85 21.01 16.42 -6.03
CA PRO A 85 20.55 16.37 -7.41
C PRO A 85 19.07 15.97 -7.55
N ILE A 86 18.32 16.73 -8.36
CA ILE A 86 16.87 16.55 -8.59
C ILE A 86 16.49 15.14 -9.08
N ILE A 87 17.42 14.43 -9.74
CA ILE A 87 17.23 13.06 -10.20
C ILE A 87 16.87 12.09 -9.05
N HIS A 88 17.34 12.36 -7.83
CA HIS A 88 16.98 11.55 -6.66
C HIS A 88 15.52 11.76 -6.22
N ALA A 89 15.01 13.00 -6.32
CA ALA A 89 13.60 13.28 -6.08
C ALA A 89 12.72 12.60 -7.14
N GLN A 90 13.13 12.66 -8.42
CA GLN A 90 12.43 11.97 -9.51
C GLN A 90 12.39 10.45 -9.31
N ALA A 91 13.49 9.85 -8.85
CA ALA A 91 13.52 8.43 -8.51
C ALA A 91 12.58 8.08 -7.35
N ALA A 92 12.54 8.91 -6.29
CA ALA A 92 11.61 8.74 -5.17
C ALA A 92 10.14 8.87 -5.63
N TYR A 93 9.83 9.87 -6.46
CA TYR A 93 8.51 10.07 -7.04
C TYR A 93 8.07 8.86 -7.88
N ALA A 94 8.94 8.35 -8.76
CA ALA A 94 8.66 7.19 -9.58
C ALA A 94 8.38 5.93 -8.74
N ALA A 95 9.17 5.72 -7.68
CA ALA A 95 8.94 4.62 -6.75
C ALA A 95 7.64 4.79 -5.94
N GLY A 96 7.27 6.02 -5.59
CA GLY A 96 5.97 6.36 -4.99
C GLY A 96 4.80 6.03 -5.92
N SER A 97 4.93 6.38 -7.20
CA SER A 97 3.92 6.11 -8.23
C SER A 97 3.70 4.61 -8.48
N VAL A 98 4.77 3.82 -8.44
CA VAL A 98 4.67 2.35 -8.48
C VAL A 98 3.88 1.84 -7.27
N ALA A 99 4.22 2.32 -6.07
CA ALA A 99 3.52 1.90 -4.85
C ALA A 99 2.03 2.27 -4.86
N GLU A 100 1.68 3.41 -5.47
CA GLU A 100 0.28 3.82 -5.65
C GLU A 100 -0.48 2.89 -6.60
N ARG A 101 0.10 2.54 -7.75
CA ARG A 101 -0.54 1.59 -8.68
C ARG A 101 -0.78 0.24 -8.03
N GLU A 102 0.21 -0.27 -7.30
CA GLU A 102 0.06 -1.51 -6.54
C GLU A 102 -1.05 -1.39 -5.47
N ALA A 103 -1.14 -0.26 -4.77
CA ALA A 103 -2.19 -0.04 -3.78
C ALA A 103 -3.59 -0.06 -4.41
N ARG A 104 -3.76 0.54 -5.58
CA ARG A 104 -5.01 0.51 -6.35
C ARG A 104 -5.34 -0.92 -6.78
N PHE A 105 -4.39 -1.60 -7.42
CA PHE A 105 -4.54 -2.99 -7.85
C PHE A 105 -5.03 -3.91 -6.70
N TRP A 106 -4.39 -3.82 -5.53
CA TRP A 106 -4.79 -4.63 -4.38
C TRP A 106 -6.11 -4.19 -3.74
N SER A 107 -6.53 -2.93 -3.92
CA SER A 107 -7.85 -2.48 -3.47
C SER A 107 -8.94 -3.05 -4.37
N ASP A 108 -8.76 -2.95 -5.69
CA ASP A 108 -9.68 -3.51 -6.69
C ASP A 108 -9.80 -5.04 -6.52
N ALA A 109 -8.66 -5.72 -6.32
CA ALA A 109 -8.63 -7.15 -6.03
C ALA A 109 -9.39 -7.49 -4.74
N ALA A 110 -9.32 -6.66 -3.70
CA ALA A 110 -10.06 -6.88 -2.47
C ALA A 110 -11.57 -6.80 -2.68
N ASP A 111 -12.02 -5.83 -3.47
CA ASP A 111 -13.43 -5.64 -3.77
C ASP A 111 -13.97 -6.77 -4.64
N ASP A 112 -13.18 -7.28 -5.58
CA ASP A 112 -13.52 -8.46 -6.36
C ASP A 112 -13.65 -9.73 -5.51
N TRP A 113 -12.72 -9.96 -4.58
CA TRP A 113 -12.81 -11.11 -3.67
C TRP A 113 -14.01 -10.98 -2.72
N GLN A 114 -14.31 -9.77 -2.27
CA GLN A 114 -15.50 -9.50 -1.47
C GLN A 114 -16.78 -9.80 -2.28
N ALA A 115 -16.85 -9.34 -3.54
CA ALA A 115 -17.97 -9.61 -4.42
C ALA A 115 -18.18 -11.13 -4.62
N ARG A 116 -17.10 -11.89 -4.83
CA ARG A 116 -17.16 -13.36 -4.91
C ARG A 116 -17.69 -14.00 -3.63
N SER A 117 -17.27 -13.50 -2.46
CA SER A 117 -17.76 -14.01 -1.17
C SER A 117 -19.27 -13.77 -0.98
N GLU A 118 -19.78 -12.69 -1.57
CA GLU A 118 -21.18 -12.27 -1.49
C GLU A 118 -22.02 -12.75 -2.69
N GLN A 119 -21.44 -13.56 -3.59
CA GLN A 119 -22.07 -14.01 -4.84
C GLN A 119 -22.57 -12.86 -5.72
N ARG A 120 -21.91 -11.71 -5.66
CA ARG A 120 -22.16 -10.55 -6.52
C ARG A 120 -21.27 -10.58 -7.77
N PRO A 121 -21.68 -9.91 -8.86
CA PRO A 121 -20.81 -9.69 -10.01
C PRO A 121 -19.49 -9.01 -9.61
N THR A 122 -18.36 -9.53 -10.12
CA THR A 122 -17.02 -8.92 -9.96
C THR A 122 -16.85 -7.74 -10.92
N SER A 123 -15.80 -6.92 -10.75
CA SER A 123 -15.53 -5.73 -11.56
C SER A 123 -15.47 -6.02 -13.07
N GLU A 124 -14.88 -7.16 -13.47
CA GLU A 124 -14.85 -7.62 -14.86
C GLU A 124 -16.25 -7.89 -15.42
N VAL A 125 -17.10 -8.57 -14.64
CA VAL A 125 -18.49 -8.88 -15.03
C VAL A 125 -19.35 -7.62 -15.02
N ALA A 126 -19.19 -6.75 -14.03
CA ALA A 126 -19.90 -5.48 -13.94
C ALA A 126 -19.49 -4.52 -15.07
N GLY A 127 -18.21 -4.46 -15.42
CA GLY A 127 -17.69 -3.69 -16.55
C GLY A 127 -18.21 -4.23 -17.89
N ALA A 128 -18.23 -5.56 -18.06
CA ALA A 128 -18.86 -6.19 -19.21
C ALA A 128 -20.35 -5.85 -19.28
N MET A 129 -21.11 -6.01 -18.19
CA MET A 129 -22.53 -5.66 -18.10
C MET A 129 -22.82 -4.17 -18.34
N SER A 130 -21.91 -3.27 -17.96
CA SER A 130 -22.07 -1.83 -18.25
C SER A 130 -22.01 -1.54 -19.75
N ASN A 131 -21.29 -2.36 -20.52
CA ASN A 131 -21.23 -2.26 -21.98
C ASN A 131 -22.43 -2.94 -22.66
N TRP A 132 -23.30 -3.63 -21.92
CA TRP A 132 -24.41 -4.37 -22.53
C TRP A 132 -25.49 -3.47 -23.09
N ALA A 133 -25.75 -2.34 -22.44
CA ALA A 133 -26.66 -1.32 -22.96
C ALA A 133 -26.16 -0.76 -24.30
N ASP A 134 -24.84 -0.59 -24.44
CA ASP A 134 -24.19 -0.13 -25.68
C ASP A 134 -24.13 -1.22 -26.76
N LEU A 135 -24.11 -2.50 -26.35
CA LEU A 135 -24.07 -3.67 -27.23
C LEU A 135 -25.46 -4.28 -27.53
N GLY A 136 -26.55 -3.75 -26.96
CA GLY A 136 -27.91 -4.26 -27.13
C GLY A 136 -28.18 -5.62 -26.48
N LEU A 137 -27.37 -6.04 -25.51
CA LEU A 137 -27.52 -7.31 -24.79
C LEU A 137 -28.42 -7.12 -23.56
N THR A 138 -29.39 -8.02 -23.35
CA THR A 138 -30.42 -7.86 -22.31
C THR A 138 -30.42 -8.93 -21.20
N GLU A 139 -29.82 -10.12 -21.40
CA GLU A 139 -29.78 -11.16 -20.35
C GLU A 139 -28.46 -11.96 -20.28
N PRO A 140 -27.88 -12.17 -19.08
CA PRO A 140 -26.76 -13.09 -18.90
C PRO A 140 -27.23 -14.51 -19.17
N ALA A 141 -26.60 -15.18 -20.15
CA ALA A 141 -26.71 -16.62 -20.28
C ALA A 141 -26.28 -17.24 -18.93
N ALA A 142 -27.19 -17.97 -18.30
CA ALA A 142 -26.92 -18.63 -17.03
C ALA A 142 -25.65 -19.50 -17.14
N PRO A 143 -24.75 -19.49 -16.14
CA PRO A 143 -23.53 -20.29 -16.22
C PRO A 143 -23.89 -21.78 -16.20
N GLY A 144 -23.60 -22.49 -17.29
CA GLY A 144 -23.67 -23.96 -17.31
C GLY A 144 -24.60 -24.61 -18.34
N LEU A 145 -25.20 -23.87 -19.27
CA LEU A 145 -25.91 -24.48 -20.40
C LEU A 145 -25.08 -24.35 -21.69
N PRO A 146 -24.87 -25.45 -22.43
CA PRO A 146 -24.23 -25.36 -23.74
C PRO A 146 -25.07 -24.47 -24.65
N ASP A 147 -24.37 -23.61 -25.40
CA ASP A 147 -24.96 -22.69 -26.36
C ASP A 147 -25.67 -23.45 -27.47
N VAL A 148 -26.99 -23.62 -27.35
CA VAL A 148 -27.85 -24.23 -28.37
C VAL A 148 -28.55 -23.19 -29.23
N SER A 149 -28.22 -21.91 -29.11
CA SER A 149 -28.89 -20.85 -29.87
C SER A 149 -28.34 -20.66 -31.28
N ALA A 150 -27.36 -21.47 -31.70
CA ALA A 150 -26.82 -21.45 -33.06
C ALA A 150 -27.42 -22.54 -33.98
N VAL A 151 -28.74 -22.81 -33.93
CA VAL A 151 -29.47 -23.47 -35.04
C VAL A 151 -30.92 -22.99 -35.07
N ALA A 152 -31.24 -22.03 -35.95
CA ALA A 152 -32.40 -22.11 -36.83
C ALA A 152 -32.54 -20.85 -37.75
N ARG A 153 -32.18 -21.09 -39.02
CA ARG A 153 -32.59 -20.43 -40.29
C ARG A 153 -32.08 -19.02 -40.60
#